data_AF-I2DKG6-F1
#
_entry.id   AF-I2DKG6-F1
#
_cell.length_a   1.000
_cell.length_b   1.000
_cell.length_c   1.000
_cell.angle_alpha   90.00
_cell.angle_beta   90.00
_cell.angle_gamma   90.00
#
_symmetry.space_group_name_H-M   'P 1'
#
loop_
_entity.id
_entity.type
_entity.pdbx_description
1 polymer ?
#
loop_
_entity_poly.entity_id
_entity_poly.type
_entity_poly.pdbx_seq_one_letter_code
_entity_poly.pdbx_strand_id
1 'polypeptide(L)'
;MLRPPESRALRTERARCFAREPAVPSSIVAERAHQMKFVSYAQNFEDVMLWRALAKVERGFYIDVGASEPYADSVTAAFYERGWRGINIEPMSGPFGRLVEARPEDVNLEIAIENKRTAARYFAVDGGNGISTGVKALADSYRDSNWDVSQVTVAVTKLSDVCEKYVGDRSIHFLKIDVEGSEREVLASADFDKFRPWIVLVEATEPNSPVPSHYDWEELLLNAKYHFVYFDGLNRFYVADEKFEEFAPAFATPPNWFDGFVRATEANAMRKAANLEANLSDVMRQLNEVRDGWLMEREGRQNMENMLAEAQKGWALEKGARENLEARLSAIDFQIGNGTHESNGESMRGADDSEPNAKRSIDNEDVGASLRAEIEALRAQLEDSERRVSALNRESDSCYQELYESSRHAAWLSHERIRLLSRVDESERLITTLRSQKEEFERQSATLQSRNQQLSAELAAEARKSADALQAVFASTSWRLTKPLRSIKLAIRR
;
A
#
# COMPACT_ATOMS: atom_id res chain seq x y z
N MET A 1 -21.49 -2.72 14.37
CA MET A 1 -20.51 -1.62 14.48
C MET A 1 -20.87 -0.76 15.69
N LEU A 2 -20.34 -1.08 16.86
CA LEU A 2 -20.57 -0.33 18.09
C LEU A 2 -19.44 0.71 18.21
N ARG A 3 -19.79 2.01 18.23
CA ARG A 3 -18.85 3.10 18.51
C ARG A 3 -18.28 2.95 19.94
N PRO A 4 -17.05 3.43 20.19
CA PRO A 4 -16.50 3.45 21.54
C PRO A 4 -17.40 4.29 22.47
N PRO A 5 -17.58 3.89 23.74
CA PRO A 5 -18.27 4.74 24.70
C PRO A 5 -17.41 5.98 24.98
N GLU A 6 -17.96 7.16 24.70
CA GLU A 6 -17.36 8.43 25.10
C GLU A 6 -17.43 8.55 26.64
N SER A 7 -16.33 8.25 27.33
CA SER A 7 -16.23 8.49 28.77
C SER A 7 -16.02 9.99 29.03
N ARG A 8 -17.01 10.58 29.69
CA ARG A 8 -17.07 12.01 30.04
C ARG A 8 -16.55 12.24 31.46
N ALA A 9 -15.35 11.77 31.78
CA ALA A 9 -14.66 12.10 33.04
C ALA A 9 -13.19 11.69 32.95
N LEU A 10 -12.34 12.62 32.52
CA LEU A 10 -10.89 12.73 32.76
C LEU A 10 -10.40 13.94 31.93
N ARG A 11 -10.99 15.11 32.23
CA ARG A 11 -10.62 16.42 31.67
C ARG A 11 -10.00 17.27 32.77
N THR A 12 -8.83 16.86 33.25
CA THR A 12 -7.87 17.70 33.96
C THR A 12 -6.57 16.90 34.03
N GLU A 13 -5.46 17.52 33.63
CA GLU A 13 -4.09 16.94 33.53
C GLU A 13 -3.70 16.08 32.31
N ARG A 14 -4.19 16.40 31.11
CA ARG A 14 -3.52 15.96 29.85
C ARG A 14 -3.21 17.11 28.88
N ALA A 15 -3.06 18.32 29.40
CA ALA A 15 -2.65 19.50 28.64
C ALA A 15 -1.25 19.94 29.05
N ARG A 16 -0.22 19.19 28.62
CA ARG A 16 1.20 19.60 28.47
C ARG A 16 2.06 18.38 28.10
N CYS A 17 2.02 17.98 26.83
CA CYS A 17 3.08 17.20 26.17
C CYS A 17 2.82 17.16 24.65
N PHE A 18 2.74 18.32 24.01
CA PHE A 18 3.09 18.44 22.60
C PHE A 18 4.55 18.90 22.55
N ALA A 19 5.45 17.97 22.85
CA ALA A 19 6.86 18.11 22.54
C ALA A 19 7.06 17.62 21.11
N ARG A 20 7.68 18.49 20.31
CA ARG A 20 8.07 18.30 18.90
C ARG A 20 8.45 16.86 18.58
N GLU A 21 7.85 16.31 17.51
CA GLU A 21 8.40 15.16 16.82
C GLU A 21 9.90 15.41 16.57
N PRO A 22 10.79 14.46 16.92
CA PRO A 22 12.16 14.56 16.46
C PRO A 22 12.11 14.42 14.94
N ALA A 23 12.45 15.50 14.25
CA ALA A 23 12.71 15.49 12.82
C ALA A 23 13.66 14.32 12.53
N VAL A 24 13.21 13.40 11.66
CA VAL A 24 14.07 12.35 11.11
C VAL A 24 15.32 13.05 10.61
N PRO A 25 16.54 12.64 11.04
CA PRO A 25 17.76 13.26 10.58
C PRO A 25 17.76 13.31 9.06
N SER A 26 17.92 14.51 8.50
CA SER A 26 18.00 14.77 7.06
C SER A 26 19.06 13.92 6.36
N SER A 27 20.01 13.36 7.11
CA SER A 27 21.00 12.38 6.65
C SER A 27 20.42 11.01 6.31
N ILE A 28 19.34 10.54 6.97
CA ILE A 28 18.70 9.24 6.66
C ILE A 28 17.82 9.36 5.40
N VAL A 29 17.24 10.53 5.16
CA VAL A 29 16.52 10.82 3.91
C VAL A 29 17.50 11.00 2.74
N ALA A 30 18.68 11.58 3.00
CA ALA A 30 19.75 11.72 2.01
C ALA A 30 20.48 10.39 1.71
N GLU A 31 20.65 9.49 2.69
CA GLU A 31 21.26 8.17 2.47
C GLU A 31 20.28 7.13 1.89
N ARG A 32 18.97 7.29 2.11
CA ARG A 32 17.92 6.53 1.39
C ARG A 32 17.75 6.94 -0.07
N ALA A 33 18.41 8.01 -0.51
CA ALA A 33 18.63 8.31 -1.92
C ALA A 33 19.72 7.42 -2.55
N HIS A 34 20.08 6.29 -1.90
CA HIS A 34 20.70 5.13 -2.55
C HIS A 34 19.81 4.67 -3.72
N GLN A 35 20.08 5.24 -4.89
CA GLN A 35 19.70 4.79 -6.23
C GLN A 35 18.33 4.11 -6.29
N MET A 36 17.27 4.90 -6.42
CA MET A 36 16.04 4.38 -7.00
C MET A 36 16.39 3.84 -8.39
N LYS A 37 16.53 2.52 -8.48
CA LYS A 37 16.84 1.80 -9.72
C LYS A 37 15.85 2.23 -10.81
N PHE A 38 16.30 2.26 -12.07
CA PHE A 38 15.42 2.55 -13.20
C PHE A 38 14.30 1.51 -13.21
N VAL A 39 13.02 1.93 -13.24
CA VAL A 39 11.89 1.00 -13.27
C VAL A 39 11.50 0.84 -14.73
N SER A 40 11.70 -0.36 -15.26
CA SER A 40 11.33 -0.70 -16.63
C SER A 40 9.87 -1.18 -16.68
N TYR A 41 9.09 -0.57 -17.55
CA TYR A 41 7.69 -0.89 -17.84
C TYR A 41 7.53 -1.62 -19.17
N ALA A 42 8.53 -1.56 -20.04
CA ALA A 42 8.48 -2.13 -21.37
C ALA A 42 8.55 -3.67 -21.39
N GLN A 43 7.94 -4.28 -22.41
CA GLN A 43 7.84 -5.73 -22.54
C GLN A 43 9.20 -6.40 -22.72
N ASN A 44 10.08 -5.80 -23.53
CA ASN A 44 11.38 -6.35 -23.91
C ASN A 44 12.54 -5.39 -23.58
N PHE A 45 12.38 -4.57 -22.53
CA PHE A 45 13.40 -3.65 -22.01
C PHE A 45 13.87 -2.56 -23.00
N GLU A 46 13.00 -2.18 -23.94
CA GLU A 46 13.20 -1.11 -24.89
C GLU A 46 13.51 0.21 -24.16
N ASP A 47 12.78 0.46 -23.07
CA ASP A 47 12.96 1.64 -22.22
C ASP A 47 14.33 1.66 -21.53
N VAL A 48 14.89 0.51 -21.17
CA VAL A 48 16.25 0.39 -20.60
C VAL A 48 17.29 0.74 -21.65
N MET A 49 17.15 0.24 -22.87
CA MET A 49 18.07 0.55 -23.97
C MET A 49 18.04 2.03 -24.33
N LEU A 50 16.84 2.61 -24.43
CA LEU A 50 16.66 4.04 -24.63
C LEU A 50 17.25 4.85 -23.46
N TRP A 51 17.02 4.43 -22.21
CA TRP A 51 17.54 5.13 -21.04
C TRP A 51 19.06 5.11 -21.01
N ARG A 52 19.69 3.99 -21.37
CA ARG A 52 21.15 3.90 -21.50
C ARG A 52 21.71 4.94 -22.49
N ALA A 53 21.02 5.15 -23.61
CA ALA A 53 21.42 6.16 -24.60
C ALA A 53 21.09 7.60 -24.16
N LEU A 54 19.94 7.81 -23.48
CA LEU A 54 19.32 9.12 -23.30
C LEU A 54 19.32 9.65 -21.86
N ALA A 55 19.89 8.94 -20.87
CA ALA A 55 19.84 9.33 -19.44
C ALA A 55 20.39 10.73 -19.12
N LYS A 56 21.20 11.32 -20.02
CA LYS A 56 21.71 12.69 -19.89
C LYS A 56 20.69 13.76 -20.28
N VAL A 57 19.56 13.38 -20.87
CA VAL A 57 18.47 14.28 -21.23
C VAL A 57 17.46 14.34 -20.09
N GLU A 58 17.32 15.52 -19.47
CA GLU A 58 16.47 15.68 -18.29
C GLU A 58 14.97 15.71 -18.62
N ARG A 59 14.56 16.43 -19.67
CA ARG A 59 13.16 16.61 -20.08
C ARG A 59 13.01 16.43 -21.58
N GLY A 60 13.21 15.20 -22.03
CA GLY A 60 13.13 14.86 -23.43
C GLY A 60 11.69 14.79 -23.95
N PHE A 61 11.57 14.49 -25.24
CA PHE A 61 10.32 14.44 -25.96
C PHE A 61 10.25 13.19 -26.83
N TYR A 62 9.15 12.44 -26.72
CA TYR A 62 8.90 11.22 -27.48
C TYR A 62 7.61 11.30 -28.30
N ILE A 63 7.52 10.44 -29.30
CA ILE A 63 6.28 10.16 -30.03
C ILE A 63 6.08 8.64 -29.97
N ASP A 64 4.88 8.23 -29.57
CA ASP A 64 4.49 6.84 -29.39
C ASP A 64 3.28 6.55 -30.31
N VAL A 65 3.53 5.84 -31.41
CA VAL A 65 2.51 5.45 -32.39
C VAL A 65 2.09 4.00 -32.08
N GLY A 66 0.84 3.84 -31.65
CA GLY A 66 0.37 2.62 -31.02
C GLY A 66 0.76 2.57 -29.55
N ALA A 67 0.35 3.60 -28.82
CA ALA A 67 0.73 3.79 -27.42
C ALA A 67 0.02 2.81 -26.47
N SER A 68 -1.16 2.31 -26.83
CA SER A 68 -1.92 1.30 -26.08
C SER A 68 -2.05 1.64 -24.58
N GLU A 69 -1.50 0.82 -23.68
CA GLU A 69 -1.57 1.00 -22.24
C GLU A 69 -0.57 2.04 -21.72
N PRO A 70 -0.97 2.92 -20.78
CA PRO A 70 -0.07 3.93 -20.24
C PRO A 70 1.12 3.33 -19.47
N TYR A 71 0.99 2.14 -18.85
CA TYR A 71 2.02 1.57 -17.99
C TYR A 71 2.36 0.10 -18.26
N ALA A 72 1.39 -0.71 -18.67
CA ALA A 72 1.67 -2.10 -19.02
C ALA A 72 2.39 -2.13 -20.37
N ASP A 73 3.53 -2.81 -20.43
CA ASP A 73 4.33 -2.98 -21.66
C ASP A 73 4.74 -1.64 -22.33
N SER A 74 4.72 -0.55 -21.57
CA SER A 74 4.94 0.80 -22.10
C SER A 74 6.42 1.17 -22.14
N VAL A 75 6.90 1.52 -23.34
CA VAL A 75 8.26 2.04 -23.57
C VAL A 75 8.44 3.46 -23.01
N THR A 76 7.35 4.23 -22.93
CA THR A 76 7.37 5.66 -22.60
C THR A 76 7.12 5.94 -21.11
N ALA A 77 6.55 4.99 -20.37
CA ALA A 77 6.16 5.17 -18.98
C ALA A 77 7.30 5.62 -18.05
N ALA A 78 8.46 4.98 -18.16
CA ALA A 78 9.62 5.30 -17.34
C ALA A 78 10.14 6.72 -17.59
N PHE A 79 10.01 7.22 -18.82
CA PHE A 79 10.40 8.57 -19.22
C PHE A 79 9.40 9.60 -18.70
N TYR A 80 8.10 9.34 -18.83
CA TYR A 80 7.06 10.24 -18.33
C TYR A 80 7.19 10.48 -16.81
N GLU A 81 7.42 9.42 -16.04
CA GLU A 81 7.66 9.50 -14.58
C GLU A 81 8.89 10.34 -14.21
N ARG A 82 9.80 10.54 -15.17
CA ARG A 82 11.02 11.34 -15.02
C ARG A 82 10.90 12.74 -15.64
N GLY A 83 9.69 13.17 -15.97
CA GLY A 83 9.42 14.54 -16.43
C GLY A 83 9.51 14.74 -17.95
N TRP A 84 9.67 13.65 -18.72
CA TRP A 84 9.55 13.71 -20.18
C TRP A 84 8.09 13.84 -20.58
N ARG A 85 7.84 14.50 -21.71
CA ARG A 85 6.48 14.68 -22.24
C ARG A 85 6.49 14.33 -23.72
N GLY A 86 5.40 13.79 -24.23
CA GLY A 86 5.35 13.34 -25.61
C GLY A 86 3.98 13.39 -26.24
N ILE A 87 3.85 12.66 -27.33
CA ILE A 87 2.59 12.44 -28.05
C ILE A 87 2.30 10.96 -28.00
N ASN A 88 1.15 10.58 -27.45
CA ASN A 88 0.62 9.22 -27.48
C ASN A 88 -0.48 9.15 -28.53
N ILE A 89 -0.35 8.23 -29.48
CA ILE A 89 -1.31 8.04 -30.57
C ILE A 89 -1.89 6.65 -30.47
N GLU A 90 -3.20 6.58 -30.25
CA GLU A 90 -3.90 5.33 -29.96
C GLU A 90 -5.32 5.40 -30.54
N PRO A 91 -5.66 4.59 -31.57
CA PRO A 91 -6.97 4.67 -32.22
C PRO A 91 -8.14 4.10 -31.41
N MET A 92 -7.89 3.27 -30.40
CA MET A 92 -8.95 2.62 -29.62
C MET A 92 -9.38 3.45 -28.41
N SER A 93 -10.68 3.70 -28.29
CA SER A 93 -11.27 4.57 -27.25
C SER A 93 -10.95 4.14 -25.82
N GLY A 94 -10.84 2.82 -25.57
CA GLY A 94 -10.54 2.27 -24.25
C GLY A 94 -9.12 2.63 -23.78
N PRO A 95 -8.07 2.13 -24.46
CA PRO A 95 -6.69 2.52 -24.21
C PRO A 95 -6.47 4.05 -24.26
N PHE A 96 -7.05 4.76 -25.23
CA PHE A 96 -7.00 6.21 -25.30
C PHE A 96 -7.52 6.90 -24.02
N GLY A 97 -8.67 6.46 -23.50
CA GLY A 97 -9.22 6.99 -22.25
C GLY A 97 -8.27 6.79 -21.06
N ARG A 98 -7.61 5.63 -20.98
CA ARG A 98 -6.59 5.34 -19.95
C ARG A 98 -5.35 6.22 -20.09
N LEU A 99 -4.90 6.47 -21.32
CA LEU A 99 -3.80 7.40 -21.60
C LEU A 99 -4.15 8.82 -21.17
N VAL A 100 -5.34 9.32 -21.49
CA VAL A 100 -5.79 10.67 -21.07
C VAL A 100 -5.81 10.81 -19.54
N GLU A 101 -6.29 9.80 -18.83
CA GLU A 101 -6.33 9.80 -17.36
C GLU A 101 -4.94 9.73 -16.73
N ALA A 102 -4.08 8.83 -17.22
CA ALA A 102 -2.76 8.56 -16.64
C ALA A 102 -1.65 9.52 -17.11
N ARG A 103 -1.79 10.11 -18.31
CA ARG A 103 -0.80 10.95 -18.99
C ARG A 103 -1.36 12.33 -19.34
N PRO A 104 -1.92 13.10 -18.38
CA PRO A 104 -2.57 14.38 -18.66
C PRO A 104 -1.64 15.48 -19.20
N GLU A 105 -0.32 15.32 -19.03
CA GLU A 105 0.67 16.27 -19.53
C GLU A 105 1.23 15.91 -20.92
N ASP A 106 0.89 14.73 -21.44
CA ASP A 106 1.15 14.34 -22.82
C ASP A 106 0.03 14.82 -23.75
N VAL A 107 0.33 14.91 -25.04
CA VAL A 107 -0.69 15.05 -26.08
C VAL A 107 -1.20 13.66 -26.43
N ASN A 108 -2.40 13.31 -25.96
CA ASN A 108 -3.04 12.03 -26.27
C ASN A 108 -4.02 12.19 -27.45
N LEU A 109 -3.92 11.33 -28.47
CA LEU A 109 -4.69 11.44 -29.71
C LEU A 109 -5.42 10.13 -30.05
N GLU A 110 -6.75 10.19 -30.11
CA GLU A 110 -7.62 9.08 -30.52
C GLU A 110 -7.69 8.95 -32.06
N ILE A 111 -6.55 8.61 -32.67
CA ILE A 111 -6.39 8.53 -34.13
C ILE A 111 -5.45 7.38 -34.50
N ALA A 112 -5.58 6.88 -35.72
CA ALA A 112 -4.58 6.04 -36.36
C ALA A 112 -3.68 6.85 -37.30
N ILE A 113 -2.46 6.35 -37.52
CA ILE A 113 -1.50 6.93 -38.45
C ILE A 113 -1.36 6.04 -39.68
N GLU A 114 -1.62 6.60 -40.85
CA GLU A 114 -1.40 5.94 -42.13
C GLU A 114 -1.01 6.98 -43.20
N ASN A 115 -0.59 6.54 -44.40
CA ASN A 115 -0.29 7.45 -45.50
C ASN A 115 -1.54 8.02 -46.21
N LYS A 116 -2.60 8.32 -45.46
CA LYS A 116 -3.86 8.90 -45.94
C LYS A 116 -4.52 9.79 -44.88
N ARG A 117 -5.56 10.54 -45.28
CA ARG A 117 -6.29 11.51 -44.42
C ARG A 117 -7.79 11.22 -44.35
N THR A 118 -8.14 9.95 -44.47
CA THR A 118 -9.53 9.50 -44.55
C THR A 118 -9.74 8.42 -43.52
N ALA A 119 -10.84 8.53 -42.78
CA ALA A 119 -11.23 7.53 -41.79
C ALA A 119 -11.15 6.11 -42.37
N ALA A 120 -10.65 5.18 -41.57
CA ALA A 120 -10.43 3.80 -41.97
C ALA A 120 -11.21 2.84 -41.09
N ARG A 121 -11.46 1.65 -41.63
CA ARG A 121 -11.99 0.53 -40.87
C ARG A 121 -10.82 -0.15 -40.16
N TYR A 122 -10.92 -0.25 -38.85
CA TYR A 122 -10.02 -1.00 -37.99
C TYR A 122 -10.77 -2.17 -37.37
N PHE A 123 -10.01 -3.15 -36.91
CA PHE A 123 -10.53 -4.34 -36.25
C PHE A 123 -10.01 -4.36 -34.81
N ALA A 124 -10.95 -4.34 -33.86
CA ALA A 124 -10.68 -4.39 -32.44
C ALA A 124 -10.85 -5.83 -31.94
N VAL A 125 -9.78 -6.41 -31.39
CA VAL A 125 -9.77 -7.75 -30.81
C VAL A 125 -10.13 -7.65 -29.33
N ASP A 126 -11.10 -8.44 -28.86
CA ASP A 126 -11.62 -8.42 -27.48
C ASP A 126 -11.94 -6.99 -26.98
N GLY A 127 -12.59 -6.20 -27.83
CA GLY A 127 -12.95 -4.81 -27.55
C GLY A 127 -11.79 -3.80 -27.66
N GLY A 128 -10.62 -4.20 -28.17
CA GLY A 128 -9.52 -3.30 -28.51
C GLY A 128 -8.70 -2.84 -27.31
N ASN A 129 -8.71 -3.58 -26.19
CA ASN A 129 -7.95 -3.23 -24.99
C ASN A 129 -6.51 -3.80 -24.97
N GLY A 130 -6.03 -4.31 -26.10
CA GLY A 130 -4.67 -4.82 -26.21
C GLY A 130 -4.22 -4.94 -27.66
N ILE A 131 -5.06 -5.50 -28.53
CA ILE A 131 -4.74 -5.70 -29.95
C ILE A 131 -5.80 -5.01 -30.81
N SER A 132 -5.34 -4.21 -31.76
CA SER A 132 -6.16 -3.69 -32.85
C SER A 132 -5.34 -3.56 -34.13
N THR A 133 -5.97 -3.77 -35.29
CA THR A 133 -5.26 -3.72 -36.57
C THR A 133 -6.09 -3.09 -37.68
N GLY A 134 -5.41 -2.38 -38.59
CA GLY A 134 -5.98 -1.93 -39.86
C GLY A 134 -5.95 -3.03 -40.95
N VAL A 135 -5.27 -4.15 -40.70
CA VAL A 135 -5.01 -5.20 -41.70
C VAL A 135 -6.09 -6.28 -41.64
N LYS A 136 -6.94 -6.34 -42.68
CA LYS A 136 -8.06 -7.30 -42.75
C LYS A 136 -7.61 -8.76 -42.63
N ALA A 137 -6.51 -9.14 -43.28
CA ALA A 137 -6.02 -10.52 -43.25
C ALA A 137 -5.64 -10.98 -41.83
N LEU A 138 -5.06 -10.08 -41.03
CA LEU A 138 -4.73 -10.34 -39.64
C LEU A 138 -6.01 -10.46 -38.79
N ALA A 139 -6.98 -9.58 -39.01
CA ALA A 139 -8.29 -9.67 -38.36
C ALA A 139 -9.04 -10.98 -38.67
N ASP A 140 -8.94 -11.49 -39.90
CA ASP A 140 -9.49 -12.79 -40.27
C ASP A 140 -8.76 -13.93 -39.54
N SER A 141 -7.42 -13.87 -39.44
CA SER A 141 -6.62 -14.85 -38.68
C SER A 141 -6.97 -14.89 -37.19
N TYR A 142 -7.26 -13.75 -36.57
CA TYR A 142 -7.73 -13.71 -35.18
C TYR A 142 -9.10 -14.36 -35.02
N ARG A 143 -10.04 -14.15 -35.96
CA ARG A 143 -11.34 -14.83 -35.95
C ARG A 143 -11.18 -16.34 -36.11
N ASP A 144 -10.31 -16.78 -37.02
CA ASP A 144 -10.00 -18.20 -37.23
C ASP A 144 -9.38 -18.84 -35.98
N SER A 145 -8.72 -18.03 -35.15
CA SER A 145 -8.16 -18.42 -33.85
C SER A 145 -9.15 -18.28 -32.68
N ASN A 146 -10.45 -18.08 -32.96
CA ASN A 146 -11.56 -17.92 -32.01
C ASN A 146 -11.49 -16.69 -31.09
N TRP A 147 -10.84 -15.61 -31.51
CA TRP A 147 -10.93 -14.33 -30.81
C TRP A 147 -12.19 -13.55 -31.21
N ASP A 148 -12.70 -12.71 -30.30
CA ASP A 148 -13.77 -11.78 -30.65
C ASP A 148 -13.17 -10.61 -31.45
N VAL A 149 -13.69 -10.36 -32.65
CA VAL A 149 -13.17 -9.32 -33.54
C VAL A 149 -14.30 -8.45 -34.05
N SER A 150 -14.38 -7.24 -33.51
CA SER A 150 -15.34 -6.24 -33.93
C SER A 150 -14.73 -5.23 -34.89
N GLN A 151 -15.55 -4.59 -35.72
CA GLN A 151 -15.09 -3.57 -36.66
C GLN A 151 -15.44 -2.19 -36.13
N VAL A 152 -14.47 -1.29 -36.14
CA VAL A 152 -14.61 0.10 -35.70
C VAL A 152 -14.14 1.05 -36.80
N THR A 153 -14.70 2.27 -36.83
CA THR A 153 -14.24 3.32 -37.74
C THR A 153 -13.44 4.33 -36.95
N VAL A 154 -12.19 4.56 -37.36
CA VAL A 154 -11.26 5.43 -36.64
C VAL A 154 -10.84 6.60 -37.53
N ALA A 155 -10.54 7.74 -36.91
CA ALA A 155 -9.95 8.87 -37.60
C ALA A 155 -8.50 8.53 -37.98
N VAL A 156 -8.08 8.95 -39.18
CA VAL A 156 -6.75 8.65 -39.71
C VAL A 156 -6.11 9.90 -40.28
N THR A 157 -4.83 10.09 -40.00
CA THR A 157 -4.01 11.17 -40.55
C THR A 157 -2.57 10.69 -40.78
N LYS A 158 -1.73 11.55 -41.39
CA LYS A 158 -0.30 11.26 -41.55
C LYS A 158 0.51 11.65 -40.31
N LEU A 159 1.63 10.97 -40.07
CA LEU A 159 2.55 11.31 -38.98
C LEU A 159 3.09 12.73 -39.13
N SER A 160 3.41 13.15 -40.35
CA SER A 160 3.84 14.52 -40.67
C SER A 160 2.86 15.59 -40.16
N ASP A 161 1.55 15.37 -40.28
CA ASP A 161 0.53 16.33 -39.81
C ASP A 161 0.49 16.45 -38.29
N VAL A 162 0.62 15.32 -37.60
CA VAL A 162 0.70 15.29 -36.14
C VAL A 162 1.95 16.04 -35.70
N CYS A 163 3.09 15.78 -36.35
CA CYS A 163 4.32 16.48 -36.04
C CYS A 163 4.21 17.99 -36.28
N GLU A 164 3.66 18.43 -37.41
CA GLU A 164 3.46 19.85 -37.73
C GLU A 164 2.60 20.57 -36.69
N LYS A 165 1.56 19.89 -36.21
CA LYS A 165 0.62 20.49 -35.27
C LYS A 165 1.16 20.52 -33.84
N TYR A 166 1.87 19.47 -33.42
CA TYR A 166 2.12 19.21 -32.00
C TYR A 166 3.58 19.16 -31.60
N VAL A 167 4.57 19.09 -32.52
CA VAL A 167 6.00 19.07 -32.14
C VAL A 167 6.55 20.48 -31.97
N GLY A 168 6.25 21.41 -32.87
CA GLY A 168 6.86 22.74 -32.86
C GLY A 168 8.39 22.67 -33.02
N ASP A 169 9.14 23.49 -32.27
CA ASP A 169 10.62 23.56 -32.36
C ASP A 169 11.37 22.55 -31.47
N ARG A 170 10.66 21.57 -30.89
CA ARG A 170 11.26 20.59 -29.97
C ARG A 170 12.04 19.51 -30.72
N SER A 171 13.16 19.09 -30.15
CA SER A 171 13.87 17.87 -30.57
C SER A 171 13.07 16.62 -30.19
N ILE A 172 12.82 15.76 -31.17
CA ILE A 172 12.24 14.43 -30.91
C ILE A 172 13.40 13.49 -30.55
N HIS A 173 13.38 12.97 -29.33
CA HIS A 173 14.47 12.15 -28.81
C HIS A 173 14.29 10.69 -29.22
N PHE A 174 13.05 10.18 -29.20
CA PHE A 174 12.74 8.92 -29.84
C PHE A 174 11.31 8.85 -30.40
N LEU A 175 11.13 8.00 -31.39
CA LEU A 175 9.86 7.63 -32.00
C LEU A 175 9.68 6.11 -31.85
N LYS A 176 8.57 5.68 -31.23
CA LYS A 176 8.13 4.28 -31.16
C LYS A 176 6.99 4.02 -32.13
N ILE A 177 7.08 2.93 -32.89
CA ILE A 177 6.07 2.49 -33.84
C ILE A 177 5.80 1.00 -33.63
N ASP A 178 4.54 0.69 -33.36
CA ASP A 178 4.02 -0.66 -33.13
C ASP A 178 2.52 -0.55 -33.37
N VAL A 179 2.09 -0.93 -34.57
CA VAL A 179 0.73 -0.68 -35.06
C VAL A 179 0.15 -1.93 -35.69
N GLU A 180 0.62 -3.09 -35.25
CA GLU A 180 0.11 -4.42 -35.57
C GLU A 180 -0.01 -4.63 -37.10
N GLY A 181 1.12 -4.43 -37.81
CA GLY A 181 1.29 -4.73 -39.22
C GLY A 181 1.12 -3.54 -40.18
N SER A 182 1.02 -2.31 -39.64
CA SER A 182 0.87 -1.07 -40.44
C SER A 182 2.11 -0.17 -40.38
N GLU A 183 3.26 -0.68 -39.93
CA GLU A 183 4.48 0.09 -39.64
C GLU A 183 4.99 0.82 -40.89
N ARG A 184 4.89 0.17 -42.06
CA ARG A 184 5.23 0.77 -43.36
C ARG A 184 4.41 2.02 -43.65
N GLU A 185 3.11 2.00 -43.38
CA GLU A 185 2.22 3.14 -43.66
C GLU A 185 2.50 4.32 -42.73
N VAL A 186 2.87 4.04 -41.47
CA VAL A 186 3.32 5.06 -40.51
C VAL A 186 4.59 5.73 -41.02
N LEU A 187 5.62 4.93 -41.33
CA LEU A 187 6.91 5.43 -41.80
C LEU A 187 6.80 6.18 -43.13
N ALA A 188 5.99 5.70 -44.07
CA ALA A 188 5.75 6.36 -45.36
C ALA A 188 4.96 7.68 -45.24
N SER A 189 4.32 7.93 -44.11
CA SER A 189 3.57 9.16 -43.82
C SER A 189 4.39 10.23 -43.08
N ALA A 190 5.61 9.90 -42.67
CA ALA A 190 6.53 10.77 -41.97
C ALA A 190 7.30 11.69 -42.93
N ASP A 191 7.75 12.84 -42.41
CA ASP A 191 8.71 13.72 -43.08
C ASP A 191 9.97 13.78 -42.20
N PHE A 192 10.92 12.87 -42.47
CA PHE A 192 12.14 12.72 -41.69
C PHE A 192 13.21 13.79 -41.98
N ASP A 193 13.02 14.62 -43.01
CA ASP A 193 13.86 15.78 -43.26
C ASP A 193 13.45 16.95 -42.38
N LYS A 194 12.15 17.08 -42.09
CA LYS A 194 11.59 18.12 -41.23
C LYS A 194 11.52 17.73 -39.75
N PHE A 195 11.05 16.52 -39.46
CA PHE A 195 10.89 16.02 -38.10
C PHE A 195 11.84 14.87 -37.87
N ARG A 196 12.83 15.11 -37.01
CA ARG A 196 14.03 14.28 -36.94
C ARG A 196 14.20 13.63 -35.56
N PRO A 197 13.50 12.50 -35.29
CA PRO A 197 13.78 11.66 -34.13
C PRO A 197 15.26 11.26 -34.08
N TRP A 198 15.92 11.38 -32.93
CA TRP A 198 17.29 10.89 -32.79
C TRP A 198 17.37 9.37 -32.89
N ILE A 199 16.38 8.69 -32.29
CA ILE A 199 16.24 7.24 -32.28
C ILE A 199 14.85 6.87 -32.80
N VAL A 200 14.75 5.91 -33.70
CA VAL A 200 13.49 5.31 -34.14
C VAL A 200 13.52 3.85 -33.74
N LEU A 201 12.51 3.39 -33.00
CA LEU A 201 12.31 1.98 -32.71
C LEU A 201 10.99 1.52 -33.33
N VAL A 202 11.03 0.39 -34.02
CA VAL A 202 9.91 -0.15 -34.79
C VAL A 202 9.77 -1.61 -34.46
N GLU A 203 8.56 -2.06 -34.15
CA GLU A 203 8.26 -3.48 -34.05
C GLU A 203 8.53 -4.14 -35.41
N ALA A 204 9.36 -5.19 -35.39
CA ALA A 204 9.99 -5.72 -36.59
C ALA A 204 9.69 -7.20 -36.80
N THR A 205 8.62 -7.69 -36.18
CA THR A 205 8.10 -9.04 -36.35
C THR A 205 6.67 -9.04 -36.83
N GLU A 206 6.21 -10.16 -37.40
CA GLU A 206 4.79 -10.40 -37.61
C GLU A 206 4.06 -10.45 -36.25
N PRO A 207 2.80 -9.98 -36.16
CA PRO A 207 2.03 -10.00 -34.92
C PRO A 207 2.01 -11.36 -34.23
N ASN A 208 2.37 -11.39 -32.94
CA ASN A 208 2.46 -12.60 -32.11
C ASN A 208 3.40 -13.70 -32.68
N SER A 209 4.42 -13.33 -33.45
CA SER A 209 5.33 -14.26 -34.12
C SER A 209 6.77 -13.78 -34.04
N PRO A 210 7.79 -14.66 -34.03
CA PRO A 210 9.19 -14.25 -34.14
C PRO A 210 9.65 -14.01 -35.58
N VAL A 211 8.75 -14.14 -36.57
CA VAL A 211 9.06 -13.97 -38.00
C VAL A 211 9.35 -12.49 -38.29
N PRO A 212 10.52 -12.11 -38.84
CA PRO A 212 10.83 -10.71 -39.09
C PRO A 212 9.99 -10.07 -40.20
N SER A 213 9.46 -8.86 -39.97
CA SER A 213 8.63 -8.08 -40.90
C SER A 213 9.32 -6.83 -41.49
N HIS A 214 10.51 -6.48 -40.98
CA HIS A 214 11.23 -5.25 -41.36
C HIS A 214 11.52 -5.06 -42.85
N TYR A 215 11.58 -6.14 -43.63
CA TYR A 215 11.86 -6.07 -45.08
C TYR A 215 10.84 -5.18 -45.82
N ASP A 216 9.64 -5.02 -45.27
CA ASP A 216 8.58 -4.23 -45.87
C ASP A 216 8.75 -2.72 -45.67
N TRP A 217 9.58 -2.27 -44.73
CA TRP A 217 9.66 -0.85 -44.38
C TRP A 217 11.07 -0.31 -44.11
N GLU A 218 12.08 -1.16 -43.92
CA GLU A 218 13.43 -0.74 -43.54
C GLU A 218 14.07 0.24 -44.53
N GLU A 219 13.85 0.05 -45.83
CA GLU A 219 14.37 0.95 -46.86
C GLU A 219 13.94 2.41 -46.66
N LEU A 220 12.76 2.67 -46.07
CA LEU A 220 12.29 4.03 -45.80
C LEU A 220 13.19 4.75 -44.80
N LEU A 221 13.63 4.05 -43.74
CA LEU A 221 14.54 4.59 -42.73
C LEU A 221 15.96 4.72 -43.26
N LEU A 222 16.46 3.72 -43.99
CA LEU A 222 17.80 3.77 -44.58
C LEU A 222 17.92 4.93 -45.59
N ASN A 223 16.92 5.13 -46.44
CA ASN A 223 16.88 6.25 -47.38
C ASN A 223 16.77 7.60 -46.66
N ALA A 224 16.10 7.64 -45.50
CA ALA A 224 16.05 8.79 -44.61
C ALA A 224 17.31 8.95 -43.73
N LYS A 225 18.41 8.26 -44.05
CA LYS A 225 19.71 8.35 -43.35
C LYS A 225 19.63 7.98 -41.88
N TYR A 226 18.87 6.93 -41.58
CA TYR A 226 18.93 6.25 -40.29
C TYR A 226 19.80 5.00 -40.40
N HIS A 227 20.56 4.71 -39.35
CA HIS A 227 21.42 3.53 -39.27
C HIS A 227 20.83 2.52 -38.31
N PHE A 228 20.69 1.28 -38.75
CA PHE A 228 20.33 0.16 -37.87
C PHE A 228 21.42 -0.06 -36.82
N VAL A 229 21.03 -0.14 -35.54
CA VAL A 229 21.99 -0.31 -34.42
C VAL A 229 21.71 -1.53 -33.55
N TYR A 230 20.46 -1.98 -33.42
CA TYR A 230 20.11 -3.08 -32.51
C TYR A 230 18.78 -3.74 -32.86
N PHE A 231 18.70 -5.04 -32.59
CA PHE A 231 17.47 -5.83 -32.64
C PHE A 231 17.37 -6.63 -31.34
N ASP A 232 16.28 -6.45 -30.60
CA ASP A 232 16.08 -7.09 -29.29
C ASP A 232 15.32 -8.42 -29.36
N GLY A 233 14.95 -8.86 -30.57
CA GLY A 233 14.10 -10.03 -30.81
C GLY A 233 12.66 -9.68 -31.17
N LEU A 234 12.24 -8.43 -30.95
CA LEU A 234 10.91 -7.88 -31.24
C LEU A 234 11.02 -6.56 -32.02
N ASN A 235 11.74 -5.59 -31.45
CA ASN A 235 11.93 -4.25 -31.99
C ASN A 235 13.30 -4.08 -32.63
N ARG A 236 13.35 -3.33 -33.73
CA ARG A 236 14.58 -2.82 -34.33
C ARG A 236 14.77 -1.34 -34.01
N PHE A 237 16.00 -0.99 -33.65
CA PHE A 237 16.42 0.35 -33.30
C PHE A 237 17.29 0.94 -34.40
N TYR A 238 17.01 2.20 -34.73
CA TYR A 238 17.72 2.98 -35.71
C TYR A 238 18.12 4.34 -35.13
N VAL A 239 19.30 4.83 -35.46
CA VAL A 239 19.81 6.13 -35.01
C VAL A 239 20.02 7.04 -36.22
N ALA A 240 19.61 8.30 -36.10
CA ALA A 240 19.81 9.31 -37.13
C ALA A 240 21.32 9.51 -37.39
N ASP A 241 21.72 9.70 -38.65
CA ASP A 241 23.13 9.88 -39.07
C ASP A 241 23.89 10.89 -38.20
N GLU A 242 23.29 12.05 -37.93
CA GLU A 242 23.87 13.14 -37.13
C GLU A 242 24.01 12.82 -35.63
N LYS A 243 23.40 11.73 -35.17
CA LYS A 243 23.45 11.23 -33.78
C LYS A 243 24.13 9.87 -33.64
N PHE A 244 24.58 9.28 -34.75
CA PHE A 244 25.08 7.91 -34.79
C PHE A 244 26.27 7.70 -33.84
N GLU A 245 27.31 8.51 -33.96
CA GLU A 245 28.52 8.42 -33.11
C GLU A 245 28.21 8.61 -31.61
N GLU A 246 27.17 9.40 -31.30
CA GLU A 246 26.77 9.68 -29.92
C GLU A 246 26.03 8.50 -29.28
N PHE A 247 25.09 7.87 -30.00
CA PHE A 247 24.17 6.89 -29.41
C PHE A 247 24.44 5.43 -29.80
N ALA A 248 25.03 5.13 -30.95
CA ALA A 248 25.29 3.76 -31.38
C ALA A 248 26.06 2.92 -30.34
N PRO A 249 27.05 3.45 -29.57
CA PRO A 249 27.74 2.67 -28.55
C PRO A 249 26.82 2.12 -27.44
N ALA A 250 25.71 2.80 -27.12
CA ALA A 250 24.75 2.33 -26.11
C ALA A 250 24.05 1.03 -26.53
N PHE A 251 23.97 0.77 -27.83
CA PHE A 251 23.26 -0.35 -28.44
C PHE A 251 24.15 -1.57 -28.71
N ALA A 252 25.44 -1.52 -28.32
CA ALA A 252 26.41 -2.57 -28.59
C ALA A 252 26.16 -3.88 -27.82
N THR A 253 25.38 -3.84 -26.73
CA THR A 253 25.07 -5.01 -25.90
C THR A 253 23.61 -4.98 -25.46
N PRO A 254 22.97 -6.14 -25.23
CA PRO A 254 21.63 -6.18 -24.67
C PRO A 254 21.59 -5.58 -23.24
N PRO A 255 20.39 -5.34 -22.68
CA PRO A 255 20.22 -5.01 -21.27
C PRO A 255 20.92 -6.04 -20.38
N ASN A 256 21.66 -5.56 -19.38
CA ASN A 256 22.50 -6.38 -18.54
C ASN A 256 22.66 -5.76 -17.14
N TRP A 257 23.47 -6.42 -16.30
CA TRP A 257 23.67 -6.04 -14.90
C TRP A 257 24.06 -4.57 -14.69
N PHE A 258 24.78 -3.96 -15.65
CA PHE A 258 25.29 -2.60 -15.53
C PHE A 258 24.24 -1.51 -15.77
N ASP A 259 23.03 -1.86 -16.19
CA ASP A 259 21.96 -0.88 -16.45
C ASP A 259 21.18 -0.45 -15.20
N GLY A 260 21.35 -1.16 -14.07
CA GLY A 260 20.80 -0.72 -12.79
C GLY A 260 19.26 -0.58 -12.77
N PHE A 261 18.54 -1.44 -13.50
CA PHE A 261 17.08 -1.42 -13.56
C PHE A 261 16.41 -2.53 -12.73
N VAL A 262 15.10 -2.38 -12.52
CA VAL A 262 14.17 -3.39 -11.99
C VAL A 262 12.91 -3.38 -12.85
N ARG A 263 12.21 -4.51 -12.92
CA ARG A 263 10.91 -4.57 -13.62
C ARG A 263 9.83 -3.87 -12.79
N ALA A 264 8.85 -3.25 -13.44
CA ALA A 264 7.71 -2.62 -12.76
C ALA A 264 6.95 -3.59 -11.85
N THR A 265 6.80 -4.85 -12.27
CA THR A 265 6.19 -5.91 -11.47
C THR A 265 6.97 -6.20 -10.19
N GLU A 266 8.30 -6.26 -10.28
CA GLU A 266 9.21 -6.43 -9.14
C GLU A 266 9.15 -5.21 -8.20
N ALA A 267 9.24 -4.00 -8.75
CA ALA A 267 9.13 -2.75 -7.98
C ALA A 267 7.78 -2.65 -7.26
N ASN A 268 6.68 -3.07 -7.90
CA ASN A 268 5.35 -3.15 -7.29
C ASN A 268 5.29 -4.18 -6.17
N ALA A 269 5.89 -5.36 -6.35
CA ALA A 269 5.97 -6.37 -5.31
C ALA A 269 6.77 -5.88 -4.10
N MET A 270 7.92 -5.22 -4.32
CA MET A 270 8.72 -4.61 -3.27
C MET A 270 7.95 -3.53 -2.50
N ARG A 271 7.23 -2.64 -3.20
CA ARG A 271 6.37 -1.62 -2.56
C ARG A 271 5.25 -2.25 -1.72
N LYS A 272 4.58 -3.28 -2.25
CA LYS A 272 3.53 -4.01 -1.52
C LYS A 272 4.10 -4.68 -0.27
N ALA A 273 5.26 -5.33 -0.36
CA ALA A 273 5.92 -5.96 0.77
C ALA A 273 6.26 -4.92 1.86
N ALA A 274 6.87 -3.79 1.49
CA ALA A 274 7.19 -2.72 2.44
C ALA A 274 5.94 -2.14 3.13
N ASN A 275 4.85 -1.93 2.38
CA ASN A 275 3.58 -1.46 2.95
C ASN A 275 2.96 -2.49 3.91
N LEU A 276 3.02 -3.78 3.58
CA LEU A 276 2.55 -4.85 4.47
C LEU A 276 3.39 -4.94 5.74
N GLU A 277 4.71 -4.80 5.65
CA GLU A 277 5.61 -4.77 6.81
C GLU A 277 5.32 -3.57 7.72
N ALA A 278 5.10 -2.38 7.15
CA ALA A 278 4.70 -1.19 7.90
C ALA A 278 3.36 -1.38 8.61
N ASN A 279 2.35 -1.90 7.88
CA ASN A 279 1.03 -2.20 8.44
C ASN A 279 1.11 -3.22 9.58
N LEU A 280 1.92 -4.26 9.43
CA LEU A 280 2.12 -5.26 10.47
C LEU A 280 2.75 -4.65 11.72
N SER A 281 3.76 -3.79 11.55
CA SER A 281 4.38 -3.07 12.67
C SER A 281 3.37 -2.22 13.44
N ASP A 282 2.50 -1.49 12.72
CA ASP A 282 1.45 -0.68 13.33
C ASP A 282 0.37 -1.51 14.05
N VAL A 283 -0.06 -2.62 13.46
CA VAL A 283 -1.03 -3.53 14.09
C VAL A 283 -0.43 -4.16 15.35
N MET A 284 0.85 -4.56 15.32
CA MET A 284 1.55 -5.08 16.49
C MET A 284 1.65 -4.04 17.62
N ARG A 285 1.89 -2.77 17.28
CA ARG A 285 1.88 -1.67 18.25
C ARG A 285 0.50 -1.50 18.90
N GLN A 286 -0.56 -1.44 18.09
CA GLN A 286 -1.94 -1.37 18.61
C GLN A 286 -2.29 -2.56 19.50
N LEU A 287 -1.85 -3.77 19.12
CA LEU A 287 -2.07 -4.97 19.93
C LEU A 287 -1.38 -4.88 21.30
N ASN A 288 -0.16 -4.34 21.36
CA ASN A 288 0.53 -4.09 22.62
C ASN A 288 -0.19 -3.03 23.47
N GLU A 289 -0.65 -1.93 22.87
CA GLU A 289 -1.43 -0.90 23.57
C GLU A 289 -2.72 -1.47 24.18
N VAL A 290 -3.46 -2.28 23.41
CA VAL A 290 -4.68 -2.95 23.90
C VAL A 290 -4.36 -3.94 25.01
N ARG A 291 -3.26 -4.70 24.90
CA ARG A 291 -2.81 -5.63 25.94
C ARG A 291 -2.47 -4.89 27.23
N ASP A 292 -1.72 -3.80 27.14
CA ASP A 292 -1.27 -3.03 28.30
C ASP A 292 -2.47 -2.33 28.96
N GLY A 293 -3.41 -1.79 28.16
CA GLY A 293 -4.69 -1.28 28.66
C GLY A 293 -5.53 -2.35 29.37
N TRP A 294 -5.58 -3.57 28.84
CA TRP A 294 -6.28 -4.69 29.49
C TRP A 294 -5.65 -5.07 30.83
N LEU A 295 -4.31 -5.04 30.94
CA LEU A 295 -3.61 -5.29 32.21
C LEU A 295 -3.94 -4.22 33.24
N MET A 296 -3.90 -2.94 32.87
CA MET A 296 -4.28 -1.83 33.76
C MET A 296 -5.73 -1.94 34.23
N GLU A 297 -6.66 -2.25 33.33
CA GLU A 297 -8.08 -2.39 33.66
C GLU A 297 -8.34 -3.59 34.60
N ARG A 298 -7.57 -4.67 34.46
CA ARG A 298 -7.63 -5.84 35.33
C ARG A 298 -7.11 -5.51 36.73
N GLU A 299 -5.98 -4.81 36.84
CA GLU A 299 -5.44 -4.37 38.13
C GLU A 299 -6.38 -3.37 38.82
N GLY A 300 -6.94 -2.42 38.06
CA GLY A 300 -7.94 -1.46 38.55
C GLY A 300 -9.18 -2.13 39.12
N ARG A 301 -9.74 -3.13 38.41
CA ARG A 301 -10.85 -3.94 38.95
C ARG A 301 -10.49 -4.64 40.24
N GLN A 302 -9.34 -5.29 40.29
CA GLN A 302 -8.95 -6.03 41.49
C GLN A 302 -8.88 -5.11 42.71
N ASN A 303 -8.40 -3.88 42.53
CA ASN A 303 -8.37 -2.87 43.58
C ASN A 303 -9.78 -2.42 43.99
N MET A 304 -10.69 -2.17 43.04
CA MET A 304 -12.08 -1.82 43.35
C MET A 304 -12.83 -2.96 44.04
N GLU A 305 -12.63 -4.20 43.64
CA GLU A 305 -13.21 -5.38 44.30
C GLU A 305 -12.74 -5.48 45.75
N ASN A 306 -11.45 -5.21 46.00
CA ASN A 306 -10.90 -5.17 47.35
C ASN A 306 -11.52 -4.02 48.17
N MET A 307 -11.64 -2.81 47.60
CA MET A 307 -12.28 -1.67 48.27
C MET A 307 -13.75 -1.96 48.60
N LEU A 308 -14.49 -2.57 47.68
CA LEU A 308 -15.88 -2.96 47.89
C LEU A 308 -16.00 -3.99 49.01
N ALA A 309 -15.13 -5.01 49.05
CA ALA A 309 -15.11 -5.99 50.13
C ALA A 309 -14.82 -5.35 51.50
N GLU A 310 -13.93 -4.36 51.54
CA GLU A 310 -13.59 -3.62 52.75
C GLU A 310 -14.73 -2.71 53.21
N ALA A 311 -15.38 -1.99 52.29
CA ALA A 311 -16.57 -1.18 52.58
C ALA A 311 -17.74 -2.04 53.09
N GLN A 312 -17.97 -3.22 52.49
CA GLN A 312 -18.99 -4.18 52.95
C GLN A 312 -18.70 -4.71 54.36
N LYS A 313 -17.42 -4.99 54.66
CA LYS A 313 -17.00 -5.41 56.00
C LYS A 313 -17.20 -4.29 57.02
N GLY A 314 -16.85 -3.05 56.68
CA GLY A 314 -17.10 -1.87 57.50
C GLY A 314 -18.59 -1.66 57.77
N TRP A 315 -19.42 -1.82 56.73
CA TRP A 315 -20.87 -1.72 56.84
C TRP A 315 -21.45 -2.80 57.77
N ALA A 316 -20.99 -4.05 57.67
CA ALA A 316 -21.45 -5.14 58.53
C ALA A 316 -21.11 -4.88 60.02
N LEU A 317 -19.92 -4.34 60.30
CA LEU A 317 -19.51 -3.95 61.65
C LEU A 317 -20.37 -2.80 62.19
N GLU A 318 -20.58 -1.77 61.38
CA GLU A 318 -21.36 -0.59 61.77
C GLU A 318 -22.84 -0.94 61.99
N LYS A 319 -23.39 -1.82 61.16
CA LYS A 319 -24.75 -2.37 61.33
C LYS A 319 -24.90 -3.11 62.66
N GLY A 320 -23.93 -3.95 63.02
CA GLY A 320 -23.95 -4.66 64.31
C GLY A 320 -23.79 -3.72 65.51
N ALA A 321 -22.99 -2.66 65.38
CA ALA A 321 -22.86 -1.62 66.40
C ALA A 321 -24.18 -0.85 66.60
N ARG A 322 -24.85 -0.51 65.48
CA ARG A 322 -26.16 0.14 65.48
C ARG A 322 -27.23 -0.73 66.15
N GLU A 323 -27.34 -2.01 65.77
CA GLU A 323 -28.30 -2.95 66.38
C GLU A 323 -28.11 -3.05 67.91
N ASN A 324 -26.85 -2.99 68.39
CA ASN A 324 -26.54 -2.96 69.81
C ASN A 324 -26.95 -1.63 70.48
N LEU A 325 -26.67 -0.49 69.84
CA LEU A 325 -27.11 0.83 70.33
C LEU A 325 -28.64 0.93 70.41
N GLU A 326 -29.36 0.45 69.39
CA GLU A 326 -30.82 0.38 69.37
C GLU A 326 -31.37 -0.55 70.47
N ALA A 327 -30.74 -1.70 70.69
CA ALA A 327 -31.12 -2.60 71.77
C ALA A 327 -30.91 -1.96 73.16
N ARG A 328 -29.84 -1.19 73.36
CA ARG A 328 -29.58 -0.44 74.61
C ARG A 328 -30.59 0.69 74.82
N LEU A 329 -30.91 1.45 73.76
CA LEU A 329 -31.96 2.46 73.80
C LEU A 329 -33.33 1.84 74.16
N SER A 330 -33.70 0.73 73.52
CA SER A 330 -34.95 0.03 73.82
C SER A 330 -34.99 -0.53 75.25
N ALA A 331 -33.86 -0.96 75.80
CA ALA A 331 -33.78 -1.44 77.18
C ALA A 331 -33.96 -0.30 78.19
N ILE A 332 -33.38 0.88 77.92
CA ILE A 332 -33.55 2.08 78.75
C ILE A 332 -35.00 2.60 78.66
N ASP A 333 -35.60 2.64 77.47
CA ASP A 333 -37.00 3.02 77.28
C ASP A 333 -37.96 2.09 78.05
N PHE A 334 -37.67 0.78 78.09
CA PHE A 334 -38.44 -0.19 78.89
C PHE A 334 -38.31 0.04 80.40
N GLN A 335 -37.11 0.41 80.89
CA GLN A 335 -36.88 0.77 82.29
C GLN A 335 -37.66 2.04 82.70
N ILE A 336 -37.71 3.04 81.81
CA ILE A 336 -38.49 4.28 82.04
C ILE A 336 -40.00 3.99 82.06
N GLY A 337 -40.50 3.14 81.15
CA GLY A 337 -41.92 2.75 81.09
C GLY A 337 -42.41 1.97 82.32
N ASN A 338 -41.59 1.09 82.89
CA ASN A 338 -41.92 0.37 84.12
C ASN A 338 -41.85 1.25 85.37
N GLY A 339 -40.91 2.19 85.45
CA GLY A 339 -40.83 3.16 86.56
C GLY A 339 -42.06 4.07 86.66
N THR A 340 -42.72 4.38 85.54
CA THR A 340 -43.99 5.13 85.55
C THR A 340 -45.18 4.30 86.01
N HIS A 341 -45.18 2.97 85.80
CA HIS A 341 -46.27 2.08 86.20
C HIS A 341 -46.27 1.73 87.70
N GLU A 342 -45.10 1.68 88.35
CA GLU A 342 -45.03 1.48 89.81
C GLU A 342 -45.47 2.71 90.61
N SER A 343 -45.45 3.92 90.02
CA SER A 343 -45.88 5.16 90.70
C SER A 343 -47.40 5.39 90.77
N ASN A 344 -48.20 4.66 89.97
CA ASN A 344 -49.67 4.79 89.96
C ASN A 344 -50.39 3.69 90.73
N GLY A 345 -49.64 2.85 91.47
CA GLY A 345 -50.13 1.63 92.09
C GLY A 345 -50.44 1.69 93.58
N GLU A 346 -50.50 2.85 94.25
CA GLU A 346 -50.82 2.88 95.69
C GLU A 346 -51.39 4.25 96.13
N SER A 347 -52.72 4.41 96.08
CA SER A 347 -53.47 5.40 96.90
C SER A 347 -54.99 5.22 96.80
N MET A 348 -55.56 4.39 97.69
CA MET A 348 -56.93 4.59 98.20
C MET A 348 -57.05 4.04 99.62
N ARG A 349 -56.81 4.90 100.63
CA ARG A 349 -57.62 5.11 101.87
C ARG A 349 -56.81 5.80 102.97
N GLY A 350 -57.20 7.04 103.31
CA GLY A 350 -57.24 7.54 104.70
C GLY A 350 -56.14 8.49 105.22
N ALA A 351 -56.29 9.78 104.91
CA ALA A 351 -56.08 11.04 105.65
C ALA A 351 -55.09 11.23 106.86
N ASP A 352 -54.49 12.44 106.86
CA ASP A 352 -53.81 13.30 107.86
C ASP A 352 -52.46 12.81 108.44
N ASP A 353 -51.28 13.42 108.21
CA ASP A 353 -50.74 14.82 108.31
C ASP A 353 -49.56 14.72 109.34
N SER A 354 -48.27 15.03 109.13
CA SER A 354 -47.61 16.12 108.40
C SER A 354 -46.06 15.91 108.33
N GLU A 355 -45.50 16.10 107.12
CA GLU A 355 -44.10 16.44 106.65
C GLU A 355 -42.78 15.75 107.12
N PRO A 356 -41.69 15.75 106.29
CA PRO A 356 -41.58 16.10 104.86
C PRO A 356 -40.97 15.00 103.97
N ASN A 357 -41.62 14.78 102.82
CA ASN A 357 -41.21 13.88 101.73
C ASN A 357 -40.28 14.58 100.72
N ALA A 358 -39.38 15.46 101.18
CA ALA A 358 -38.53 16.29 100.31
C ALA A 358 -37.26 15.58 99.78
N LYS A 359 -36.94 14.37 100.25
CA LYS A 359 -35.75 13.62 99.78
C LYS A 359 -36.03 12.65 98.63
N ARG A 360 -37.25 12.10 98.52
CA ARG A 360 -37.56 11.12 97.45
C ARG A 360 -37.87 11.73 96.08
N SER A 361 -38.25 13.01 96.02
CA SER A 361 -38.50 13.70 94.74
C SER A 361 -37.20 14.17 94.06
N ILE A 362 -36.20 14.59 94.84
CA ILE A 362 -34.91 15.08 94.31
C ILE A 362 -34.09 13.91 93.70
N ASP A 363 -34.09 12.75 94.34
CA ASP A 363 -33.36 11.57 93.84
C ASP A 363 -33.96 11.02 92.52
N ASN A 364 -35.28 11.11 92.32
CA ASN A 364 -35.94 10.67 91.08
C ASN A 364 -35.78 11.67 89.92
N GLU A 365 -35.68 12.98 90.20
CA GLU A 365 -35.40 14.00 89.17
C GLU A 365 -33.95 13.90 88.65
N ASP A 366 -32.99 13.59 89.53
CA ASP A 366 -31.56 13.45 89.19
C ASP A 366 -31.28 12.15 88.41
N VAL A 367 -31.94 11.04 88.80
CA VAL A 367 -31.91 9.78 88.03
C VAL A 367 -32.58 9.95 86.65
N GLY A 368 -33.69 10.67 86.58
CA GLY A 368 -34.34 11.00 85.31
C GLY A 368 -33.49 11.92 84.42
N ALA A 369 -32.73 12.86 84.99
CA ALA A 369 -31.81 13.72 84.25
C ALA A 369 -30.60 12.95 83.72
N SER A 370 -30.05 12.03 84.50
CA SER A 370 -28.96 11.13 84.09
C SER A 370 -29.38 10.20 82.94
N LEU A 371 -30.56 9.57 83.04
CA LEU A 371 -31.09 8.70 81.97
C LEU A 371 -31.42 9.50 80.70
N ARG A 372 -31.93 10.73 80.83
CA ARG A 372 -32.16 11.63 79.68
C ARG A 372 -30.85 12.01 78.99
N ALA A 373 -29.78 12.29 79.74
CA ALA A 373 -28.46 12.58 79.17
C ALA A 373 -27.85 11.36 78.48
N GLU A 374 -28.05 10.15 79.02
CA GLU A 374 -27.60 8.90 78.40
C GLU A 374 -28.36 8.58 77.12
N ILE A 375 -29.68 8.80 77.08
CA ILE A 375 -30.50 8.68 75.86
C ILE A 375 -30.03 9.66 74.78
N GLU A 376 -29.77 10.92 75.15
CA GLU A 376 -29.32 11.94 74.20
C GLU A 376 -27.93 11.60 73.63
N ALA A 377 -27.03 11.07 74.47
CA ALA A 377 -25.72 10.59 74.04
C ALA A 377 -25.81 9.37 73.10
N LEU A 378 -26.69 8.41 73.41
CA LEU A 378 -26.93 7.24 72.56
C LEU A 378 -27.59 7.63 71.23
N ARG A 379 -28.51 8.60 71.23
CA ARG A 379 -29.12 9.15 69.99
C ARG A 379 -28.08 9.86 69.12
N ALA A 380 -27.20 10.65 69.72
CA ALA A 380 -26.10 11.28 68.98
C ALA A 380 -25.14 10.25 68.36
N GLN A 381 -24.85 9.15 69.07
CA GLN A 381 -24.06 8.03 68.54
C GLN A 381 -24.80 7.29 67.41
N LEU A 382 -26.13 7.16 67.49
CA LEU A 382 -26.94 6.55 66.45
C LEU A 382 -26.97 7.41 65.18
N GLU A 383 -27.13 8.74 65.30
CA GLU A 383 -27.04 9.67 64.17
C GLU A 383 -25.66 9.65 63.49
N ASP A 384 -24.58 9.56 64.28
CA ASP A 384 -23.24 9.43 63.74
C ASP A 384 -23.05 8.10 62.98
N SER A 385 -23.58 7.01 63.54
CA SER A 385 -23.62 5.70 62.89
C SER A 385 -24.42 5.72 61.58
N GLU A 386 -25.58 6.41 61.55
CA GLU A 386 -26.39 6.62 60.35
C GLU A 386 -25.66 7.37 59.24
N ARG A 387 -24.90 8.41 59.62
CA ARG A 387 -24.06 9.16 58.68
C ARG A 387 -22.95 8.27 58.12
N ARG A 388 -22.33 7.43 58.96
CA ARG A 388 -21.29 6.48 58.53
C ARG A 388 -21.83 5.39 57.60
N VAL A 389 -22.98 4.78 57.91
CA VAL A 389 -23.66 3.81 57.03
C VAL A 389 -24.04 4.46 55.69
N SER A 390 -24.58 5.68 55.73
CA SER A 390 -24.94 6.42 54.51
C SER A 390 -23.72 6.75 53.64
N ALA A 391 -22.56 7.04 54.25
CA ALA A 391 -21.31 7.26 53.53
C ALA A 391 -20.80 5.97 52.88
N LEU A 392 -20.78 4.86 53.62
CA LEU A 392 -20.36 3.54 53.12
C LEU A 392 -21.25 3.03 51.97
N ASN A 393 -22.57 3.27 52.04
CA ASN A 393 -23.49 2.92 50.96
C ASN A 393 -23.20 3.71 49.68
N ARG A 394 -22.94 5.03 49.79
CA ARG A 394 -22.57 5.85 48.63
C ARG A 394 -21.24 5.41 48.01
N GLU A 395 -20.28 5.04 48.85
CA GLU A 395 -18.97 4.52 48.40
C GLU A 395 -19.12 3.17 47.70
N SER A 396 -19.93 2.26 48.26
CA SER A 396 -20.28 0.99 47.62
C SER A 396 -20.97 1.19 46.27
N ASP A 397 -21.97 2.06 46.19
CA ASP A 397 -22.69 2.36 44.93
C ASP A 397 -21.75 2.95 43.87
N SER A 398 -20.81 3.83 44.28
CA SER A 398 -19.77 4.37 43.39
C SER A 398 -18.86 3.27 42.86
N CYS A 399 -18.36 2.38 43.73
CA CYS A 399 -17.52 1.25 43.34
C CYS A 399 -18.26 0.28 42.38
N TYR A 400 -19.55 0.00 42.61
CA TYR A 400 -20.34 -0.83 41.70
C TYR A 400 -20.48 -0.20 40.31
N GLN A 401 -20.71 1.11 40.25
CA GLN A 401 -20.83 1.82 38.98
C GLN A 401 -19.50 1.80 38.20
N GLU A 402 -18.38 2.05 38.87
CA GLU A 402 -17.04 1.99 38.26
C GLU A 402 -16.68 0.57 37.79
N LEU A 403 -17.00 -0.46 38.59
CA LEU A 403 -16.85 -1.88 38.20
C LEU A 403 -17.70 -2.24 36.98
N TYR A 404 -18.89 -1.66 36.84
CA TYR A 404 -19.75 -1.86 35.69
C TYR A 404 -19.22 -1.18 34.42
N GLU A 405 -18.66 0.03 34.54
CA GLU A 405 -18.03 0.72 33.41
C GLU A 405 -16.73 0.04 32.98
N SER A 406 -15.89 -0.33 33.95
CA SER A 406 -14.71 -1.17 33.75
C SER A 406 -15.07 -2.51 33.09
N SER A 407 -16.16 -3.13 33.59
CA SER A 407 -17.09 -4.09 32.95
C SER A 407 -16.98 -4.14 31.44
N ARG A 408 -17.54 -3.07 30.90
CA ARG A 408 -17.77 -2.84 29.48
C ARG A 408 -16.47 -2.52 28.74
N HIS A 409 -15.55 -1.80 29.38
CA HIS A 409 -14.27 -1.45 28.76
C HIS A 409 -13.41 -2.69 28.51
N ALA A 410 -13.31 -3.62 29.46
CA ALA A 410 -12.56 -4.86 29.26
C ALA A 410 -13.20 -5.77 28.20
N ALA A 411 -14.53 -5.81 28.11
CA ALA A 411 -15.22 -6.54 27.05
C ALA A 411 -14.90 -5.96 25.67
N TRP A 412 -14.84 -4.62 25.55
CA TRP A 412 -14.43 -3.94 24.33
C TRP A 412 -12.97 -4.23 23.97
N LEU A 413 -12.03 -4.09 24.93
CA LEU A 413 -10.61 -4.42 24.73
C LEU A 413 -10.40 -5.88 24.31
N SER A 414 -11.15 -6.81 24.89
CA SER A 414 -11.11 -8.23 24.51
C SER A 414 -11.56 -8.45 23.06
N HIS A 415 -12.64 -7.78 22.64
CA HIS A 415 -13.13 -7.85 21.26
C HIS A 415 -12.13 -7.25 20.27
N GLU A 416 -11.57 -6.08 20.58
CA GLU A 416 -10.58 -5.42 19.72
C GLU A 416 -9.28 -6.24 19.64
N ARG A 417 -8.85 -6.88 20.74
CA ARG A 417 -7.72 -7.82 20.74
C ARG A 417 -7.96 -8.97 19.77
N ILE A 418 -9.13 -9.61 19.80
CA ILE A 418 -9.45 -10.72 18.88
C ILE A 418 -9.40 -10.24 17.43
N ARG A 419 -9.99 -9.08 17.13
CA ARG A 419 -9.98 -8.48 15.80
C ARG A 419 -8.56 -8.19 15.30
N LEU A 420 -7.71 -7.61 16.13
CA LEU A 420 -6.31 -7.32 15.78
C LEU A 420 -5.50 -8.60 15.58
N LEU A 421 -5.69 -9.62 16.43
CA LEU A 421 -5.05 -10.93 16.27
C LEU A 421 -5.41 -11.59 14.92
N SER A 422 -6.68 -11.51 14.50
CA SER A 422 -7.07 -12.02 13.17
C SER A 422 -6.37 -11.30 12.03
N ARG A 423 -6.15 -9.98 12.13
CA ARG A 423 -5.41 -9.20 11.12
C ARG A 423 -3.92 -9.52 11.10
N VAL A 424 -3.32 -9.80 12.27
CA VAL A 424 -1.92 -10.26 12.36
C VAL A 424 -1.78 -11.60 11.66
N ASP A 425 -2.63 -12.59 11.97
CA ASP A 425 -2.60 -13.92 11.36
C ASP A 425 -2.78 -13.84 9.82
N GLU A 426 -3.72 -13.01 9.35
CA GLU A 426 -3.90 -12.77 7.91
C GLU A 426 -2.65 -12.16 7.25
N SER A 427 -2.02 -11.18 7.90
CA SER A 427 -0.80 -10.52 7.40
C SER A 427 0.40 -11.47 7.40
N GLU A 428 0.56 -12.28 8.45
CA GLU A 428 1.62 -13.29 8.55
C GLU A 428 1.49 -14.36 7.47
N ARG A 429 0.27 -14.80 7.16
CA ARG A 429 0.01 -15.73 6.04
C ARG A 429 0.43 -15.11 4.71
N LEU A 430 0.03 -13.87 4.44
CA LEU A 430 0.41 -13.16 3.21
C LEU A 430 1.93 -13.00 3.09
N ILE A 431 2.61 -12.62 4.18
CA ILE A 431 4.08 -12.50 4.20
C ILE A 431 4.73 -13.85 3.92
N THR A 432 4.22 -14.93 4.51
CA THR A 432 4.75 -16.28 4.28
C THR A 432 4.58 -16.70 2.81
N THR A 433 3.42 -16.43 2.20
CA THR A 433 3.19 -16.66 0.77
C THR A 433 4.15 -15.85 -0.10
N LEU A 434 4.30 -14.55 0.16
CA LEU A 434 5.21 -13.68 -0.60
C LEU A 434 6.67 -14.13 -0.45
N ARG A 435 7.10 -14.58 0.73
CA ARG A 435 8.44 -15.14 0.95
C ARG A 435 8.66 -16.42 0.15
N SER A 436 7.68 -17.35 0.18
CA SER A 436 7.74 -18.57 -0.63
C SER A 436 7.82 -18.27 -2.13
N GLN A 437 7.02 -17.32 -2.63
CA GLN A 437 7.07 -16.88 -4.02
C GLN A 437 8.43 -16.28 -4.37
N LYS A 438 8.97 -15.42 -3.51
CA LYS A 438 10.32 -14.84 -3.68
C LYS A 438 11.39 -15.93 -3.77
N GLU A 439 11.40 -16.88 -2.83
CA GLU A 439 12.37 -18.00 -2.83
C GLU A 439 12.25 -18.89 -4.08
N GLU A 440 11.04 -19.05 -4.62
CA GLU A 440 10.82 -19.77 -5.85
C GLU A 440 11.35 -18.99 -7.07
N PHE A 441 11.08 -17.68 -7.14
CA PHE A 441 11.64 -16.81 -8.17
C PHE A 441 13.17 -16.79 -8.15
N GLU A 442 13.79 -16.72 -6.97
CA GLU A 442 15.25 -16.77 -6.81
C GLU A 442 15.82 -18.10 -7.31
N ARG A 443 15.16 -19.23 -6.99
CA ARG A 443 15.55 -20.56 -7.50
C ARG A 443 15.41 -20.66 -9.02
N GLN A 444 14.32 -20.14 -9.60
CA GLN A 444 14.11 -20.13 -11.04
C GLN A 444 15.17 -19.26 -11.74
N SER A 445 15.46 -18.08 -11.20
CA SER A 445 16.48 -17.17 -11.70
C SER A 445 17.87 -17.81 -11.71
N ALA A 446 18.27 -18.45 -10.60
CA ALA A 446 19.54 -19.17 -10.50
C ALA A 446 19.63 -20.32 -11.53
N THR A 447 18.52 -21.04 -11.74
CA THR A 447 18.44 -22.12 -12.73
C THR A 447 18.63 -21.59 -14.15
N LEU A 448 17.89 -20.53 -14.51
CA LEU A 448 18.01 -19.88 -15.81
C LEU A 448 19.40 -19.31 -16.05
N GLN A 449 20.03 -18.74 -15.00
CA GLN A 449 21.38 -18.22 -15.08
C GLN A 449 22.40 -19.35 -15.35
N SER A 450 22.28 -20.48 -14.66
CA SER A 450 23.10 -21.66 -14.91
C SER A 450 22.91 -22.18 -16.34
N ARG A 451 21.66 -22.24 -16.82
CA ARG A 451 21.36 -22.67 -18.19
C ARG A 451 21.92 -21.70 -19.24
N ASN A 452 21.83 -20.39 -19.03
CA ASN A 452 22.41 -19.39 -19.91
C ASN A 452 23.94 -19.48 -19.95
N GLN A 453 24.59 -19.75 -18.82
CA GLN A 453 26.03 -20.00 -18.80
C GLN A 453 26.41 -21.26 -19.59
N GLN A 454 25.65 -22.35 -19.45
CA GLN A 454 25.86 -23.57 -20.25
C GLN A 454 25.69 -23.29 -21.75
N LEU A 455 24.58 -22.67 -22.15
CA LEU A 455 24.31 -22.34 -23.56
C LEU A 455 25.38 -21.41 -24.12
N SER A 456 25.83 -20.41 -23.36
CA SER A 456 26.91 -19.51 -23.79
C SER A 456 28.23 -20.28 -24.00
N ALA A 457 28.53 -21.24 -23.12
CA ALA A 457 29.71 -22.08 -23.25
C ALA A 457 29.61 -23.03 -24.46
N GLU A 458 28.45 -23.63 -24.70
CA GLU A 458 28.16 -24.46 -25.88
C GLU A 458 28.31 -23.64 -27.16
N LEU A 459 27.71 -22.45 -27.22
CA LEU A 459 27.79 -21.56 -28.37
C LEU A 459 29.24 -21.14 -28.64
N ALA A 460 30.01 -20.81 -27.60
CA ALA A 460 31.43 -20.47 -27.72
C ALA A 460 32.28 -21.66 -28.20
N ALA A 461 31.96 -22.88 -27.75
CA ALA A 461 32.65 -24.09 -28.19
C ALA A 461 32.35 -24.40 -29.67
N GLU A 462 31.10 -24.23 -30.10
CA GLU A 462 30.69 -24.46 -31.48
C GLU A 462 31.25 -23.38 -32.42
N ALA A 463 31.30 -22.13 -31.97
CA ALA A 463 31.98 -21.05 -32.67
C ALA A 463 33.48 -21.34 -32.85
N ARG A 464 34.15 -21.86 -31.81
CA ARG A 464 35.56 -22.30 -31.92
C ARG A 464 35.73 -23.43 -32.91
N LYS A 465 34.91 -24.49 -32.84
CA LYS A 465 34.96 -25.58 -33.82
C LYS A 465 34.76 -25.09 -35.25
N SER A 466 33.81 -24.19 -35.46
CA SER A 466 33.53 -23.59 -36.76
C SER A 466 34.72 -22.74 -37.25
N ALA A 467 35.34 -21.96 -36.36
CA ALA A 467 36.54 -21.20 -36.67
C ALA A 467 37.73 -22.11 -37.02
N ASP A 468 37.96 -23.17 -36.24
CA ASP A 468 39.02 -24.15 -36.48
C ASP A 468 38.81 -24.89 -37.81
N ALA A 469 37.56 -25.28 -38.11
CA ALA A 469 37.20 -25.90 -39.38
C ALA A 469 37.45 -24.95 -40.57
N LEU A 470 37.05 -23.68 -40.45
CA LEU A 470 37.35 -22.66 -41.46
C LEU A 470 38.86 -22.44 -41.62
N GLN A 471 39.61 -22.41 -40.53
CA GLN A 471 41.06 -22.26 -40.55
C GLN A 471 41.73 -23.47 -41.20
N ALA A 472 41.26 -24.69 -40.94
CA ALA A 472 41.72 -25.91 -41.60
C ALA A 472 41.43 -25.88 -43.12
N VAL A 473 40.23 -25.42 -43.52
CA VAL A 473 39.89 -25.20 -44.93
C VAL A 473 40.82 -24.17 -45.56
N PHE A 474 41.07 -23.03 -44.90
CA PHE A 474 41.99 -22.00 -45.40
C PHE A 474 43.46 -22.46 -45.45
N ALA A 475 43.86 -23.37 -44.56
CA ALA A 475 45.19 -23.96 -44.54
C ALA A 475 45.38 -25.08 -45.58
N SER A 476 44.29 -25.64 -46.11
CA SER A 476 44.35 -26.73 -47.10
C SER A 476 45.07 -26.32 -48.39
N THR A 477 45.78 -27.27 -48.99
CA THR A 477 46.54 -27.09 -50.24
C THR A 477 45.63 -26.66 -51.40
N SER A 478 44.44 -27.23 -51.50
CA SER A 478 43.43 -26.87 -52.50
C SER A 478 42.93 -25.43 -52.34
N TRP A 479 42.74 -24.95 -51.12
CA TRP A 479 42.36 -23.56 -50.87
C TRP A 479 43.52 -22.60 -51.19
N ARG A 480 44.75 -22.91 -50.77
CA ARG A 480 45.94 -22.10 -51.06
C ARG A 480 46.23 -21.98 -52.56
N LEU A 481 46.08 -23.08 -53.31
CA LEU A 481 46.27 -23.10 -54.76
C LEU A 481 45.18 -22.31 -55.52
N THR A 482 43.93 -22.35 -55.05
CA THR A 482 42.82 -21.66 -55.72
C THR A 482 42.58 -20.23 -55.21
N LYS A 483 43.28 -19.79 -54.15
CA LYS A 483 43.17 -18.46 -53.55
C LYS A 483 43.36 -17.32 -54.57
N PRO A 484 44.39 -17.31 -55.46
CA PRO A 484 44.58 -16.23 -56.42
C PRO A 484 43.41 -16.12 -57.42
N LEU A 485 42.90 -17.26 -57.90
CA LEU A 485 41.77 -17.32 -58.84
C LEU A 485 40.46 -16.82 -58.22
N ARG A 486 40.26 -17.06 -56.92
CA ARG A 486 39.07 -16.57 -56.18
C ARG A 486 39.16 -15.08 -55.87
N SER A 487 40.34 -14.56 -55.55
CA SER A 487 40.58 -13.12 -55.41
C SER A 487 40.27 -12.36 -56.69
N ILE A 488 40.65 -12.92 -57.85
CA ILE A 488 40.31 -12.38 -59.17
C ILE A 488 38.78 -12.42 -59.40
N LYS A 489 38.11 -13.53 -59.07
CA LYS A 489 36.64 -13.65 -59.20
C LYS A 489 35.87 -12.67 -58.30
N LEU A 490 36.38 -12.36 -57.11
CA LEU A 490 35.81 -11.36 -56.19
C LEU A 490 36.04 -9.92 -56.67
N ALA A 491 37.21 -9.65 -57.27
CA ALA A 491 37.52 -8.34 -57.86
C ALA A 491 36.75 -8.05 -59.15
N ILE A 492 36.26 -9.08 -59.84
CA ILE A 492 35.38 -8.95 -61.03
C ILE A 492 33.89 -8.82 -60.63
N ARG A 493 33.53 -9.10 -59.37
CA ARG A 493 32.15 -9.02 -58.84
C ARG A 493 31.87 -7.76 -58.00
N ARG A 494 32.90 -7.01 -57.64
CA ARG A 494 32.79 -5.61 -57.20
C ARG A 494 32.97 -4.73 -58.42
#